data_AF-A0A2E5H2E1-F1
#
_entry.id   AF-A0A2E5H2E1-F1
#
_cell.length_a   1.000
_cell.length_b   1.000
_cell.length_c   1.000
_cell.angle_alpha   90.00
_cell.angle_beta   90.00
_cell.angle_gamma   90.00
#
_symmetry.space_group_name_H-M   'P 1'
#
loop_
_entity.id
_entity.type
_entity.pdbx_description
1 polymer ?
#
loop_
_entity_poly.entity_id
_entity_poly.type
_entity_poly.pdbx_seq_one_letter_code
_entity_poly.pdbx_strand_id
1 'polypeptide(L)'
;MVERSLSLPDTDIDGAGAYDAHQNKIQSLATPTLVGDAANKTYVDTAVTNAAFSAPTGIVATGSSETRDLADRWAQQYNVKDYGAVDTGLVDATTAIQEALDACNTAGGGTVYFPKGRYLVSEGDTANTALLVYDDTRIVCDHDAWIITATPDITIFKNADSGSFAEPGGWTGGNSNIEMDHVNVDSSGVTSGWEGGGAPKHGVFFFTNVSGLSIHHCKIIKASKDAIYMRHNDNFDIS
;
A
#
# COMPACT_ATOMS: atom_id res chain seq x y z
N MET A 1 -47.28 42.15 -29.68
CA MET A 1 -46.26 41.15 -29.30
C MET A 1 -45.52 40.77 -30.55
N VAL A 2 -44.18 40.76 -30.55
CA VAL A 2 -43.41 40.24 -31.69
C VAL A 2 -43.40 38.73 -31.54
N GLU A 3 -43.99 37.99 -32.47
CA GLU A 3 -43.84 36.55 -32.50
C GLU A 3 -42.36 36.21 -32.69
N ARG A 4 -41.82 35.39 -31.79
CA ARG A 4 -40.51 34.75 -31.94
C ARG A 4 -40.79 33.27 -32.24
N SER A 5 -41.44 33.02 -33.37
CA SER A 5 -41.65 31.66 -33.85
C SER A 5 -40.35 31.13 -34.45
N LEU A 6 -40.21 29.80 -34.38
CA LEU A 6 -39.18 29.08 -35.11
C LEU A 6 -39.52 29.19 -36.61
N SER A 7 -38.65 29.79 -37.41
CA SER A 7 -38.84 29.86 -38.86
C SER A 7 -38.23 28.63 -39.50
N LEU A 8 -39.07 27.72 -39.99
CA LEU A 8 -38.66 26.57 -40.81
C LEU A 8 -39.08 26.83 -42.27
N PRO A 9 -38.31 26.41 -43.27
CA PRO A 9 -38.70 26.56 -44.67
C PRO A 9 -39.90 25.67 -45.00
N ASP A 10 -40.76 26.08 -45.94
CA ASP A 10 -41.97 25.33 -46.34
C ASP A 10 -41.67 23.92 -46.90
N THR A 11 -40.41 23.63 -47.20
CA THR A 11 -39.94 22.30 -47.63
C THR A 11 -39.64 21.36 -46.46
N ASP A 12 -39.61 21.85 -45.23
CA ASP A 12 -39.40 21.05 -44.02
C ASP A 12 -40.74 20.46 -43.54
N ILE A 13 -41.07 19.29 -44.07
CA ILE A 13 -42.37 18.62 -43.88
C ILE A 13 -42.43 17.71 -42.65
N ASP A 14 -41.27 17.33 -42.12
CA ASP A 14 -41.12 16.35 -41.05
C ASP A 14 -40.17 16.80 -39.93
N GLY A 15 -39.59 18.01 -40.04
CA GLY A 15 -38.56 18.49 -39.11
C GLY A 15 -37.20 17.84 -39.35
N ALA A 16 -37.01 17.08 -40.44
CA ALA A 16 -35.76 16.38 -40.72
C ALA A 16 -34.74 17.35 -41.36
N GLY A 17 -33.91 17.97 -40.54
CA GLY A 17 -32.86 18.88 -40.99
C GLY A 17 -32.01 19.46 -39.85
N ALA A 18 -30.96 20.21 -40.20
CA ALA A 18 -30.16 20.94 -39.22
C ALA A 18 -30.80 22.29 -38.89
N TYR A 19 -31.06 22.55 -37.61
CA TYR A 19 -31.53 23.85 -37.13
C TYR A 19 -30.35 24.75 -36.73
N ASP A 20 -30.26 25.96 -37.31
CA ASP A 20 -29.33 27.01 -36.87
C ASP A 20 -30.05 27.98 -35.92
N ALA A 21 -29.63 27.99 -34.65
CA ALA A 21 -30.19 28.88 -33.64
C ALA A 21 -29.71 30.34 -33.76
N HIS A 22 -28.82 30.67 -34.69
CA HIS A 22 -28.21 32.00 -34.87
C HIS A 22 -27.70 32.59 -33.54
N GLN A 23 -26.93 31.78 -32.80
CA GLN A 23 -26.37 32.10 -31.48
C GLN A 23 -27.41 32.30 -30.35
N ASN A 24 -28.70 32.09 -30.58
CA ASN A 24 -29.69 32.07 -29.50
C ASN A 24 -29.46 30.87 -28.58
N LYS A 25 -29.69 31.07 -27.27
CA LYS A 25 -29.61 29.99 -26.28
C LYS A 25 -30.86 29.12 -26.34
N ILE A 26 -30.66 27.80 -26.35
CA ILE A 26 -31.73 26.83 -26.11
C ILE A 26 -31.79 26.59 -24.59
N GLN A 27 -32.91 26.91 -23.96
CA GLN A 27 -33.12 26.74 -22.51
C GLN A 27 -34.05 25.55 -22.25
N SER A 28 -33.95 24.95 -21.06
CA SER A 28 -34.85 23.89 -20.59
C SER A 28 -34.88 22.62 -21.45
N LEU A 29 -33.74 22.25 -22.04
CA LEU A 29 -33.59 20.99 -22.79
C LEU A 29 -33.75 19.79 -21.83
N ALA A 30 -34.64 18.86 -22.18
CA ALA A 30 -34.92 17.67 -21.39
C ALA A 30 -33.68 16.74 -21.28
N THR A 31 -33.71 15.82 -20.33
CA THR A 31 -32.69 14.75 -20.24
C THR A 31 -32.75 13.89 -21.51
N PRO A 32 -31.63 13.71 -22.24
CA PRO A 32 -31.59 12.85 -23.42
C PRO A 32 -31.83 11.39 -23.01
N THR A 33 -32.65 10.70 -23.79
CA THR A 33 -33.04 9.29 -23.59
C THR A 33 -32.72 8.42 -24.81
N LEU A 34 -32.61 9.01 -26.00
CA LEU A 34 -32.27 8.34 -27.26
C LEU A 34 -30.89 8.79 -27.77
N VAL A 35 -30.28 7.97 -28.62
CA VAL A 35 -28.91 8.18 -29.17
C VAL A 35 -28.80 9.46 -30.03
N GLY A 36 -29.91 9.99 -30.54
CA GLY A 36 -29.95 11.23 -31.33
C GLY A 36 -30.39 12.47 -30.55
N ASP A 37 -30.73 12.35 -29.27
CA ASP A 37 -31.22 13.49 -28.49
C ASP A 37 -30.07 14.50 -28.27
N ALA A 38 -30.40 15.79 -28.37
CA ALA A 38 -29.48 16.83 -27.95
C ALA A 38 -29.26 16.73 -26.43
N ALA A 39 -28.01 16.71 -25.99
CA ALA A 39 -27.66 16.64 -24.58
C ALA A 39 -27.42 18.03 -23.98
N ASN A 40 -27.94 18.28 -22.79
CA ASN A 40 -27.56 19.48 -22.03
C ASN A 40 -26.17 19.28 -21.39
N LYS A 41 -25.46 20.38 -21.12
CA LYS A 41 -24.11 20.33 -20.53
C LYS A 41 -24.10 19.57 -19.20
N THR A 42 -25.09 19.79 -18.33
CA THR A 42 -25.18 19.11 -17.02
C THR A 42 -25.23 17.59 -17.16
N TYR A 43 -25.98 17.07 -18.12
CA TYR A 43 -26.05 15.65 -18.44
C TYR A 43 -24.70 15.14 -18.92
N VAL A 44 -24.07 15.82 -19.89
CA VAL A 44 -22.75 15.42 -20.41
C VAL A 44 -21.71 15.42 -19.30
N ASP A 45 -21.67 16.46 -18.47
CA ASP A 45 -20.74 16.56 -17.34
C ASP A 45 -20.97 15.42 -16.33
N THR A 46 -22.23 15.10 -16.01
CA THR A 46 -22.57 14.01 -15.08
C THR A 46 -22.19 12.65 -15.67
N ALA A 47 -22.49 12.41 -16.94
CA ALA A 47 -22.16 11.17 -17.64
C ALA A 47 -20.64 10.96 -17.76
N VAL A 48 -19.89 12.02 -18.02
CA VAL A 48 -18.42 11.99 -18.09
C VAL A 48 -17.80 11.85 -16.69
N THR A 49 -18.35 12.50 -15.67
CA THR A 49 -17.87 12.37 -14.27
C THR A 49 -18.02 10.93 -13.77
N ASN A 50 -19.09 10.25 -14.18
CA ASN A 50 -19.35 8.84 -13.83
C ASN A 50 -18.75 7.84 -14.84
N ALA A 51 -18.07 8.31 -15.89
CA ALA A 51 -17.40 7.42 -16.82
C ALA A 51 -16.24 6.75 -16.07
N ALA A 52 -16.40 5.46 -15.77
CA ALA A 52 -15.31 4.66 -15.25
C ALA A 52 -14.17 4.69 -16.27
N PHE A 53 -13.04 5.30 -15.92
CA PHE A 53 -11.80 5.10 -16.67
C PHE A 53 -11.39 3.64 -16.47
N SER A 54 -11.41 2.83 -17.53
CA SER A 54 -10.69 1.56 -17.50
C SER A 54 -9.20 1.87 -17.41
N ALA A 55 -8.51 1.23 -16.46
CA ALA A 55 -7.06 1.27 -16.42
C ALA A 55 -6.51 0.81 -17.79
N PRO A 56 -5.54 1.52 -18.39
CA PRO A 56 -4.96 1.07 -19.63
C PRO A 56 -4.30 -0.30 -19.41
N THR A 57 -4.67 -1.27 -20.23
CA THR A 57 -4.04 -2.59 -20.24
C THR A 57 -2.84 -2.57 -21.18
N GLY A 58 -1.89 -3.47 -20.98
CA GLY A 58 -0.84 -3.63 -21.98
C GLY A 58 0.39 -2.70 -21.80
N ILE A 59 0.58 -2.09 -20.63
CA ILE A 59 1.63 -1.08 -20.44
C ILE A 59 2.99 -1.75 -20.19
N VAL A 60 3.91 -1.57 -21.13
CA VAL A 60 5.34 -1.90 -20.93
C VAL A 60 6.04 -0.62 -20.47
N ALA A 61 6.62 -0.62 -19.27
CA ALA A 61 7.47 0.51 -18.89
C ALA A 61 8.76 0.47 -19.66
N THR A 62 9.30 1.66 -19.93
CA THR A 62 10.68 1.81 -20.37
C THR A 62 11.61 1.01 -19.45
N GLY A 63 12.26 -0.02 -20.00
CA GLY A 63 13.16 -0.92 -19.28
C GLY A 63 12.56 -2.25 -18.79
N SER A 64 11.25 -2.49 -18.97
CA SER A 64 10.62 -3.77 -18.65
C SER A 64 10.46 -4.64 -19.91
N SER A 65 10.61 -5.97 -19.78
CA SER A 65 10.30 -6.94 -20.83
C SER A 65 8.87 -7.47 -20.76
N GLU A 66 8.16 -7.19 -19.67
CA GLU A 66 6.84 -7.74 -19.39
C GLU A 66 5.75 -6.67 -19.45
N THR A 67 4.66 -7.04 -20.08
CA THR A 67 3.44 -6.25 -20.14
C THR A 67 2.71 -6.35 -18.81
N ARG A 68 2.36 -5.20 -18.21
CA ARG A 68 1.61 -5.14 -16.94
C ARG A 68 0.58 -4.02 -16.98
N ASP A 69 -0.52 -4.18 -16.26
CA ASP A 69 -1.52 -3.13 -16.18
C ASP A 69 -1.13 -2.09 -15.12
N LEU A 70 -1.63 -0.86 -15.24
CA LEU A 70 -1.31 0.21 -14.30
C LEU A 70 -1.74 -0.14 -12.86
N ALA A 71 -2.82 -0.91 -12.73
CA ALA A 71 -3.28 -1.46 -11.46
C ALA A 71 -2.21 -2.35 -10.81
N ASP A 72 -1.59 -3.28 -11.54
CA ASP A 72 -0.54 -4.16 -11.00
C ASP A 72 0.72 -3.40 -10.58
N ARG A 73 1.03 -2.31 -11.29
CA ARG A 73 2.18 -1.45 -10.96
C ARG A 73 1.97 -0.67 -9.67
N TRP A 74 0.76 -0.18 -9.46
CA TRP A 74 0.40 0.57 -8.25
C TRP A 74 0.08 -0.35 -7.08
N ALA A 75 -0.36 -1.59 -7.35
CA ALA A 75 -0.61 -2.61 -6.33
C ALA A 75 0.66 -3.14 -5.66
N GLN A 76 1.85 -2.94 -6.26
CA GLN A 76 3.11 -3.33 -5.61
C GLN A 76 3.55 -2.38 -4.49
N GLN A 77 2.77 -1.35 -4.19
CA GLN A 77 2.98 -0.48 -3.04
C GLN A 77 1.79 -0.55 -2.09
N TYR A 78 2.01 -1.15 -0.93
CA TYR A 78 1.04 -1.37 0.12
C TYR A 78 1.20 -0.27 1.18
N ASN A 79 0.45 0.81 1.04
CA ASN A 79 0.48 1.89 2.02
C ASN A 79 -0.30 1.45 3.26
N VAL A 80 0.36 1.43 4.43
CA VAL A 80 -0.27 0.99 5.69
C VAL A 80 -1.53 1.78 6.06
N LYS A 81 -1.68 3.03 5.57
CA LYS A 81 -2.89 3.83 5.81
C LYS A 81 -4.11 3.34 5.04
N ASP A 82 -3.92 2.65 3.90
CA ASP A 82 -5.02 2.06 3.14
C ASP A 82 -5.65 0.86 3.89
N TYR A 83 -4.90 0.29 4.84
CA TYR A 83 -5.32 -0.76 5.78
C TYR A 83 -5.78 -0.19 7.13
N GLY A 84 -5.85 1.13 7.27
CA GLY A 84 -6.36 1.78 8.49
C GLY A 84 -5.31 2.06 9.57
N ALA A 85 -4.01 2.01 9.26
CA ALA A 85 -2.96 2.31 10.23
C ALA A 85 -3.03 3.77 10.71
N VAL A 86 -3.25 3.96 12.01
CA VAL A 86 -3.31 5.28 12.64
C VAL A 86 -1.90 5.75 13.01
N ASP A 87 -1.54 6.95 12.59
CA ASP A 87 -0.17 7.50 12.66
C ASP A 87 0.03 8.54 13.77
N THR A 88 -0.82 8.49 14.81
CA THR A 88 -0.80 9.45 15.92
C THR A 88 0.21 9.11 17.02
N GLY A 89 0.69 7.87 17.05
CA GLY A 89 1.52 7.31 18.13
C GLY A 89 0.74 7.01 19.42
N LEU A 90 -0.59 7.10 19.38
CA LEU A 90 -1.49 6.89 20.53
C LEU A 90 -2.45 5.73 20.34
N VAL A 91 -2.79 5.42 19.09
CA VAL A 91 -3.67 4.32 18.72
C VAL A 91 -2.82 3.22 18.14
N ASP A 92 -3.09 2.00 18.58
CA ASP A 92 -2.41 0.80 18.09
C ASP A 92 -2.69 0.59 16.60
N ALA A 93 -1.62 0.52 15.81
CA ALA A 93 -1.66 0.33 14.36
C ALA A 93 -1.24 -1.10 13.95
N THR A 94 -0.97 -2.00 14.90
CA THR A 94 -0.37 -3.32 14.64
C THR A 94 -1.17 -4.13 13.63
N THR A 95 -2.48 -4.30 13.83
CA THR A 95 -3.35 -5.08 12.94
C THR A 95 -3.34 -4.52 11.52
N ALA A 96 -3.51 -3.21 11.36
CA ALA A 96 -3.53 -2.58 10.03
C ALA A 96 -2.19 -2.72 9.29
N ILE A 97 -1.07 -2.62 10.02
CA ILE A 97 0.26 -2.80 9.43
C ILE A 97 0.48 -4.27 9.05
N GLN A 98 0.05 -5.21 9.89
CA GLN A 98 0.13 -6.64 9.59
C GLN A 98 -0.75 -7.01 8.38
N GLU A 99 -1.95 -6.46 8.26
CA GLU A 99 -2.81 -6.65 7.09
C GLU A 99 -2.15 -6.16 5.78
N ALA A 100 -1.40 -5.06 5.83
CA ALA A 100 -0.62 -4.58 4.69
C ALA A 100 0.51 -5.55 4.30
N LEU A 101 1.21 -6.11 5.29
CA LEU A 101 2.26 -7.12 5.10
C LEU A 101 1.68 -8.43 4.55
N ASP A 102 0.53 -8.86 5.06
CA ASP A 102 -0.16 -10.08 4.62
C ASP A 102 -0.69 -9.94 3.19
N ALA A 103 -1.21 -8.76 2.83
CA ALA A 103 -1.62 -8.45 1.46
C ALA A 103 -0.43 -8.43 0.50
N CYS A 104 0.70 -7.85 0.92
CA CYS A 104 1.96 -7.87 0.17
C CYS A 104 2.43 -9.31 -0.08
N ASN A 105 2.44 -10.15 0.96
CA ASN A 105 2.79 -11.56 0.84
C ASN A 105 1.84 -12.32 -0.09
N THR A 106 0.53 -12.11 0.04
CA THR A 106 -0.50 -12.79 -0.78
C THR A 106 -0.34 -12.48 -2.27
N ALA A 107 0.17 -11.29 -2.60
CA ALA A 107 0.46 -10.90 -3.98
C ALA A 107 1.82 -11.38 -4.51
N GLY A 108 2.60 -12.12 -3.71
CA GLY A 108 3.92 -12.62 -4.06
C GLY A 108 5.05 -11.60 -3.84
N GLY A 109 4.85 -10.66 -2.91
CA GLY A 109 5.84 -9.65 -2.55
C GLY A 109 5.53 -8.24 -3.08
N GLY A 110 6.38 -7.29 -2.72
CA GLY A 110 6.17 -5.87 -3.01
C GLY A 110 6.79 -4.95 -1.97
N THR A 111 6.33 -3.70 -1.96
CA THR A 111 6.79 -2.67 -1.04
C THR A 111 5.69 -2.28 -0.06
N VAL A 112 5.89 -2.49 1.24
CA VAL A 112 5.03 -1.92 2.28
C VAL A 112 5.55 -0.52 2.65
N TYR A 113 4.71 0.48 2.47
CA TYR A 113 5.07 1.89 2.64
C TYR A 113 4.44 2.49 3.89
N PHE A 114 5.26 3.18 4.68
CA PHE A 114 4.85 3.95 5.85
C PHE A 114 4.96 5.45 5.55
N PRO A 115 3.83 6.16 5.37
CA PRO A 115 3.83 7.62 5.32
C PRO A 115 4.39 8.25 6.60
N LYS A 116 4.75 9.54 6.55
CA LYS A 116 5.16 10.29 7.75
C LYS A 116 4.15 10.11 8.89
N GLY A 117 4.65 10.01 10.12
CA GLY A 117 3.83 9.86 11.31
C GLY A 117 4.41 8.90 12.34
N ARG A 118 3.64 8.60 13.38
CA ARG A 118 4.06 7.76 14.51
C ARG A 118 3.15 6.56 14.61
N TYR A 119 3.68 5.37 14.37
CA TYR A 119 2.92 4.12 14.37
C TYR A 119 3.19 3.38 15.67
N LEU A 120 2.20 3.38 16.54
CA LEU A 120 2.27 2.64 17.80
C LEU A 120 2.01 1.15 17.49
N VAL A 121 2.93 0.27 17.87
CA VAL A 121 2.82 -1.17 17.65
C VAL A 121 2.90 -1.92 18.98
N SER A 122 2.11 -2.97 19.12
CA SER A 122 1.99 -3.83 20.28
C SER A 122 2.26 -5.28 19.87
N GLU A 123 1.98 -6.24 20.76
CA GLU A 123 2.10 -7.66 20.43
C GLU A 123 1.02 -8.05 19.40
N GLY A 124 1.45 -8.62 18.28
CA GLY A 124 0.58 -9.16 17.24
C GLY A 124 0.22 -10.63 17.50
N ASP A 125 -0.11 -11.34 16.42
CA ASP A 125 -0.62 -12.72 16.51
C ASP A 125 0.44 -13.74 16.99
N THR A 126 1.71 -13.45 16.75
CA THR A 126 2.83 -14.27 17.26
C THR A 126 3.31 -13.72 18.59
N ALA A 127 3.27 -14.56 19.62
CA ALA A 127 3.71 -14.18 20.95
C ALA A 127 5.10 -13.51 20.95
N ASN A 128 5.19 -12.37 21.64
CA ASN A 128 6.34 -11.47 21.76
C ASN A 128 6.83 -10.87 20.43
N THR A 129 5.96 -10.76 19.42
CA THR A 129 6.30 -10.17 18.11
C THR A 129 5.23 -9.20 17.67
N ALA A 130 5.61 -8.01 17.22
CA ALA A 130 4.67 -7.04 16.68
C ALA A 130 4.29 -7.35 15.23
N LEU A 131 5.30 -7.46 14.35
CA LEU A 131 5.10 -7.55 12.90
C LEU A 131 5.91 -8.71 12.30
N LEU A 132 5.23 -9.54 11.52
CA LEU A 132 5.82 -10.60 10.72
C LEU A 132 6.11 -10.10 9.30
N VAL A 133 7.33 -10.36 8.82
CA VAL A 133 7.81 -9.98 7.48
C VAL A 133 8.00 -11.25 6.65
N TYR A 134 7.52 -11.23 5.41
CA TYR A 134 7.47 -12.39 4.51
C TYR A 134 8.52 -12.31 3.41
N ASP A 135 8.54 -13.32 2.55
CA ASP A 135 9.36 -13.32 1.33
C ASP A 135 9.08 -12.10 0.44
N ASP A 136 10.10 -11.70 -0.33
CA ASP A 136 10.00 -10.66 -1.36
C ASP A 136 9.37 -9.35 -0.87
N THR A 137 9.61 -9.01 0.40
CA THR A 137 9.01 -7.86 1.08
C THR A 137 10.05 -6.78 1.33
N ARG A 138 9.82 -5.61 0.72
CA ARG A 138 10.54 -4.37 1.02
C ARG A 138 9.69 -3.50 1.93
N ILE A 139 10.20 -3.11 3.09
CA ILE A 139 9.57 -2.10 3.94
C ILE A 139 10.30 -0.77 3.73
N VAL A 140 9.55 0.26 3.39
CA VAL A 140 10.06 1.63 3.21
C VAL A 140 9.27 2.59 4.07
N CYS A 141 9.99 3.42 4.81
CA CYS A 141 9.41 4.49 5.59
C CYS A 141 9.74 5.86 4.99
N ASP A 142 8.79 6.80 5.04
CA ASP A 142 9.12 8.23 4.92
C ASP A 142 10.13 8.62 6.01
N HIS A 143 11.00 9.61 5.74
CA HIS A 143 12.06 10.01 6.66
C HIS A 143 11.55 10.41 8.05
N ASP A 144 10.33 10.93 8.16
CA ASP A 144 9.69 11.32 9.42
C ASP A 144 8.68 10.29 9.93
N ALA A 145 8.62 9.10 9.35
CA ALA A 145 7.86 7.98 9.89
C ALA A 145 8.65 7.31 11.03
N TRP A 146 7.97 7.04 12.14
CA TRP A 146 8.53 6.39 13.32
C TRP A 146 7.63 5.26 13.79
N ILE A 147 8.21 4.08 13.98
CA ILE A 147 7.54 2.95 14.64
C ILE A 147 7.92 2.97 16.12
N ILE A 148 6.93 2.82 16.99
CA ILE A 148 7.07 3.00 18.42
C ILE A 148 6.38 1.85 19.14
N THR A 149 7.04 1.27 20.12
CA THR A 149 6.47 0.16 20.89
C THR A 149 5.51 0.64 21.98
N ALA A 150 4.29 0.11 21.98
CA ALA A 150 3.28 0.26 23.05
C ALA A 150 3.50 -0.75 24.18
N THR A 151 3.70 -2.02 23.80
CA THR A 151 3.91 -3.12 24.73
C THR A 151 5.39 -3.25 25.04
N PRO A 152 5.77 -3.45 26.31
CA PRO A 152 7.16 -3.70 26.61
C PRO A 152 7.61 -5.09 26.15
N ASP A 153 8.89 -5.15 25.75
CA ASP A 153 9.65 -6.39 25.55
C ASP A 153 9.19 -7.28 24.39
N ILE A 154 8.73 -6.66 23.30
CA ILE A 154 8.39 -7.35 22.06
C ILE A 154 9.50 -7.21 21.02
N THR A 155 9.62 -8.21 20.16
CA THR A 155 10.32 -8.11 18.87
C THR A 155 9.48 -7.26 17.93
N ILE A 156 10.05 -6.24 17.28
CA ILE A 156 9.24 -5.36 16.42
C ILE A 156 9.05 -5.98 15.04
N PHE A 157 10.15 -6.30 14.36
CA PHE A 157 10.10 -7.01 13.08
C PHE A 157 10.76 -8.36 13.21
N LYS A 158 10.06 -9.39 12.74
CA LYS A 158 10.53 -10.76 12.70
C LYS A 158 10.18 -11.37 11.35
N ASN A 159 11.08 -12.15 10.75
CA ASN A 159 10.69 -12.94 9.58
C ASN A 159 9.70 -14.06 9.97
N ALA A 160 8.64 -14.20 9.18
CA ALA A 160 7.49 -15.06 9.46
C ALA A 160 7.87 -16.54 9.64
N ASP A 161 8.73 -17.06 8.77
CA ASP A 161 9.37 -18.37 8.93
C ASP A 161 10.82 -18.18 9.36
N SER A 162 11.08 -18.40 10.65
CA SER A 162 12.42 -18.29 11.27
C SER A 162 13.38 -19.41 10.87
N GLY A 163 12.93 -20.38 10.07
CA GLY A 163 13.65 -21.61 9.79
C GLY A 163 13.65 -22.56 10.99
N SER A 164 13.86 -23.84 10.71
CA SER A 164 14.01 -24.89 11.71
C SER A 164 15.26 -25.70 11.46
N PHE A 165 16.04 -25.93 12.51
CA PHE A 165 17.21 -26.79 12.46
C PHE A 165 16.88 -28.20 12.91
N ALA A 166 17.18 -29.19 12.07
CA ALA A 166 17.05 -30.60 12.41
C ALA A 166 18.33 -31.36 12.06
N GLU A 167 18.88 -32.12 13.00
CA GLU A 167 20.03 -33.00 12.75
C GLU A 167 19.56 -34.35 12.17
N PRO A 168 20.20 -34.91 11.11
CA PRO A 168 21.42 -34.45 10.43
C PRO A 168 21.15 -33.54 9.19
N GLY A 169 19.96 -32.95 9.06
CA GLY A 169 19.46 -32.26 7.87
C GLY A 169 19.79 -30.76 7.74
N GLY A 170 20.32 -30.12 8.78
CA GLY A 170 20.64 -28.70 8.75
C GLY A 170 19.42 -27.79 8.92
N TRP A 171 19.56 -26.52 8.52
CA TRP A 171 18.46 -25.55 8.51
C TRP A 171 17.56 -25.74 7.30
N THR A 172 16.26 -25.70 7.52
CA THR A 172 15.22 -25.74 6.48
C THR A 172 14.17 -24.67 6.76
N GLY A 173 13.41 -24.28 5.74
CA GLY A 173 12.51 -23.12 5.82
C GLY A 173 13.29 -21.82 5.72
N GLY A 174 12.77 -20.76 6.34
CA GLY A 174 13.32 -19.41 6.23
C GLY A 174 12.54 -18.52 5.28
N ASN A 175 12.89 -17.24 5.24
CA ASN A 175 12.38 -16.31 4.23
C ASN A 175 13.52 -15.81 3.35
N SER A 176 13.18 -15.10 2.29
CA SER A 176 14.10 -14.62 1.28
C SER A 176 13.74 -13.22 0.82
N ASN A 177 14.75 -12.46 0.39
CA ASN A 177 14.60 -11.14 -0.20
C ASN A 177 13.78 -10.17 0.69
N ILE A 178 14.23 -10.01 1.94
CA ILE A 178 13.66 -9.05 2.89
C ILE A 178 14.52 -7.79 2.90
N GLU A 179 13.90 -6.64 2.71
CA GLU A 179 14.59 -5.35 2.74
C GLU A 179 13.93 -4.37 3.71
N MET A 180 14.75 -3.73 4.54
CA MET A 180 14.37 -2.63 5.42
C MET A 180 15.09 -1.37 4.97
N ASP A 181 14.35 -0.35 4.53
CA ASP A 181 14.92 0.92 4.08
C ASP A 181 14.24 2.11 4.76
N HIS A 182 15.05 3.00 5.35
CA HIS A 182 14.59 4.19 6.09
C HIS A 182 13.72 3.91 7.33
N VAL A 183 13.73 2.68 7.84
CA VAL A 183 12.88 2.29 8.97
C VAL A 183 13.41 2.90 10.27
N ASN A 184 12.70 3.92 10.78
CA ASN A 184 13.01 4.53 12.07
C ASN A 184 12.19 3.89 13.19
N VAL A 185 12.85 3.51 14.27
CA VAL A 185 12.22 2.84 15.39
C VAL A 185 12.65 3.46 16.72
N ASP A 186 11.67 3.85 17.53
CA ASP A 186 11.83 4.15 18.95
C ASP A 186 11.40 2.93 19.76
N SER A 187 12.39 2.17 20.26
CA SER A 187 12.15 0.94 21.00
C SER A 187 12.10 1.16 22.51
N SER A 188 11.75 2.36 22.99
CA SER A 188 11.70 2.67 24.43
C SER A 188 10.73 1.83 25.26
N GLY A 189 9.76 1.15 24.62
CA GLY A 189 8.94 0.14 25.28
C GLY A 189 9.71 -1.16 25.51
N VAL A 190 10.68 -1.53 24.70
CA VAL A 190 11.48 -2.76 24.89
C VAL A 190 12.39 -2.57 26.12
N THR A 191 12.06 -3.16 27.25
CA THR A 191 12.73 -3.02 28.57
C THR A 191 13.42 -4.29 29.10
N SER A 192 13.12 -5.46 28.54
CA SER A 192 13.74 -6.75 28.84
C SER A 192 14.19 -7.47 27.55
N GLY A 193 15.15 -8.36 27.71
CA GLY A 193 15.66 -9.25 26.66
C GLY A 193 15.91 -10.63 27.25
N TRP A 194 16.51 -11.53 26.46
CA TRP A 194 16.69 -12.94 26.79
C TRP A 194 17.04 -13.21 28.27
N GLU A 195 16.11 -13.83 29.00
CA GLU A 195 16.32 -14.33 30.37
C GLU A 195 16.61 -15.84 30.44
N GLY A 196 16.67 -16.54 29.29
CA GLY A 196 16.89 -17.99 29.25
C GLY A 196 15.61 -18.79 29.46
N GLY A 197 15.23 -19.62 28.47
CA GLY A 197 14.14 -20.58 28.58
C GLY A 197 12.75 -20.03 28.24
N GLY A 198 12.50 -19.75 26.95
CA GLY A 198 11.20 -19.30 26.44
C GLY A 198 11.30 -18.73 25.02
N ALA A 199 10.16 -18.41 24.38
CA ALA A 199 10.15 -17.75 23.07
C ALA A 199 10.92 -16.41 23.15
N PRO A 200 11.83 -16.13 22.21
CA PRO A 200 12.73 -14.99 22.28
C PRO A 200 11.98 -13.64 22.29
N LYS A 201 12.06 -12.88 23.39
CA LYS A 201 11.82 -11.44 23.45
C LYS A 201 13.04 -10.70 22.90
N HIS A 202 13.20 -10.59 21.57
CA HIS A 202 14.46 -10.15 20.97
C HIS A 202 14.28 -8.94 20.06
N GLY A 203 14.82 -7.81 20.51
CA GLY A 203 15.32 -6.74 19.63
C GLY A 203 14.33 -6.03 18.72
N VAL A 204 14.84 -5.08 17.94
CA VAL A 204 14.00 -4.36 16.98
C VAL A 204 13.85 -5.17 15.70
N PHE A 205 14.97 -5.64 15.15
CA PHE A 205 15.01 -6.53 13.99
C PHE A 205 15.50 -7.91 14.40
N PHE A 206 14.67 -8.93 14.22
CA PHE A 206 15.02 -10.34 14.45
C PHE A 206 14.90 -11.09 13.13
N PHE A 207 16.05 -11.42 12.54
CA PHE A 207 16.08 -12.14 11.26
C PHE A 207 16.91 -13.41 11.38
N THR A 208 16.27 -14.56 11.19
CA THR A 208 16.95 -15.85 11.21
C THR A 208 16.65 -16.67 9.97
N ASN A 209 17.68 -17.30 9.42
CA ASN A 209 17.57 -18.13 8.21
C ASN A 209 16.97 -17.36 7.02
N VAL A 210 17.40 -16.11 6.83
CA VAL A 210 16.96 -15.26 5.71
C VAL A 210 18.02 -15.24 4.60
N SER A 211 17.62 -15.52 3.36
CA SER A 211 18.49 -15.42 2.18
C SER A 211 18.23 -14.12 1.42
N GLY A 212 19.21 -13.22 1.36
CA GLY A 212 19.05 -11.89 0.78
C GLY A 212 18.36 -10.95 1.76
N LEU A 213 19.13 -10.44 2.73
CA LEU A 213 18.65 -9.53 3.76
C LEU A 213 19.37 -8.18 3.66
N SER A 214 18.63 -7.11 3.42
CA SER A 214 19.18 -5.76 3.28
C SER A 214 18.60 -4.83 4.34
N ILE A 215 19.43 -4.12 5.09
CA ILE A 215 18.99 -3.13 6.09
C ILE A 215 19.76 -1.82 5.87
N HIS A 216 19.08 -0.81 5.36
CA HIS A 216 19.69 0.44 4.91
C HIS A 216 18.99 1.66 5.49
N HIS A 217 19.76 2.69 5.86
CA HIS A 217 19.23 3.98 6.28
C HIS A 217 18.27 3.91 7.48
N CYS A 218 18.32 2.82 8.24
CA CYS A 218 17.46 2.60 9.39
C CYS A 218 18.02 3.31 10.63
N LYS A 219 17.13 3.86 11.45
CA LYS A 219 17.50 4.50 12.71
C LYS A 219 16.82 3.81 13.87
N ILE A 220 17.59 3.15 14.72
CA ILE A 220 17.07 2.50 15.92
C ILE A 220 17.54 3.28 17.14
N ILE A 221 16.62 3.74 17.98
CA ILE A 221 16.94 4.45 19.23
C ILE A 221 16.35 3.74 20.43
N LYS A 222 17.03 3.91 21.59
CA LYS A 222 16.56 3.43 22.90
C LYS A 222 16.31 1.92 22.94
N ALA A 223 17.09 1.14 22.20
CA ALA A 223 17.12 -0.31 22.34
C ALA A 223 17.80 -0.66 23.68
N SER A 224 17.06 -1.26 24.59
CA SER A 224 17.61 -1.73 25.88
C SER A 224 18.42 -3.02 25.76
N LYS A 225 18.39 -3.67 24.58
CA LYS A 225 19.02 -4.95 24.22
C LYS A 225 19.48 -4.93 22.74
N ASP A 226 19.62 -6.11 22.12
CA ASP A 226 20.05 -6.24 20.72
C ASP A 226 19.14 -5.42 19.80
N ALA A 227 19.63 -4.32 19.22
CA ALA A 227 18.86 -3.58 18.23
C ALA A 227 18.56 -4.46 17.00
N ILE A 228 19.53 -5.28 16.63
CA ILE A 228 19.46 -6.20 15.50
C ILE A 228 20.01 -7.54 15.96
N TYR A 229 19.19 -8.60 15.84
CA TYR A 229 19.58 -9.98 16.06
C TYR A 229 19.53 -10.72 14.72
N MET A 230 20.64 -11.34 14.36
CA MET A 230 20.78 -12.08 13.10
C MET A 230 21.41 -13.44 13.33
N ARG A 231 20.87 -14.48 12.68
CA ARG A 231 21.42 -15.84 12.76
C ARG A 231 21.16 -16.62 11.49
N HIS A 232 22.20 -17.23 10.91
CA HIS A 232 22.10 -18.05 9.69
C HIS A 232 21.50 -17.31 8.49
N ASN A 233 21.75 -16.00 8.37
CA ASN A 233 21.35 -15.25 7.17
C ASN A 233 22.48 -15.31 6.14
N ASP A 234 22.11 -15.42 4.87
CA ASP A 234 23.03 -15.44 3.73
C ASP A 234 22.81 -14.22 2.85
N ASN A 235 23.89 -13.73 2.21
CA ASN A 235 23.86 -12.55 1.34
C ASN A 235 23.19 -11.33 2.00
N PHE A 236 23.71 -10.93 3.16
CA PHE A 236 23.18 -9.78 3.90
C PHE A 236 24.05 -8.53 3.76
N ASP A 237 23.40 -7.37 3.76
CA ASP A 237 24.04 -6.05 3.76
C ASP A 237 23.37 -5.14 4.81
N ILE A 238 24.18 -4.36 5.51
CA ILE A 238 23.73 -3.42 6.55
C ILE A 238 24.55 -2.13 6.43
N SER A 239 23.88 -1.00 6.17
CA SER A 239 24.53 0.34 6.11
C SER A 239 23.69 1.51 6.58
#